data_AF-A0A3D4TAD8-F1
#
_entry.id   AF-A0A3D4TAD8-F1
#
_cell.length_a   1.000
_cell.length_b   1.000
_cell.length_c   1.000
_cell.angle_alpha   90.00
_cell.angle_beta   90.00
_cell.angle_gamma   90.00
#
_symmetry.space_group_name_H-M   'P 1'
#
loop_
_entity.id
_entity.type
_entity.pdbx_description
1 polymer ?
#
loop_
_entity_poly.entity_id
_entity_poly.type
_entity_poly.pdbx_seq_one_letter_code
_entity_poly.pdbx_strand_id
1 'polypeptide(L)'
;HRDSTITMWQHHLIIEGQRKAQKGLIAGIKKDVVITNRLNNTAKPNRVAIYGWHQLNGKPIQHVYTGHVNWYVDYSHGIRLVHQTIYVDGKPMQY
;
A
#
# COMPACT_ATOMS: atom_id res chain seq x y z
N HIS A 1 10.98 19.44 10.94
CA HIS A 1 11.06 18.01 10.60
C HIS A 1 9.69 17.41 10.93
N ARG A 2 8.87 17.04 9.94
CA ARG A 2 7.56 16.42 10.19
C ARG A 2 7.85 14.93 10.43
N ASP A 3 7.94 14.54 11.69
CA ASP A 3 8.34 13.19 12.06
C ASP A 3 7.28 12.19 11.58
N SER A 4 7.65 11.38 10.59
CA SER A 4 6.72 10.51 9.84
C SER A 4 6.19 9.36 10.69
N THR A 5 6.89 9.01 11.77
CA THR A 5 6.55 7.89 12.67
C THR A 5 5.25 8.14 13.44
N ILE A 6 5.06 9.35 13.97
CA ILE A 6 3.85 9.69 14.74
C ILE A 6 2.61 9.66 13.83
N THR A 7 2.72 10.26 12.64
CA THR A 7 1.62 10.25 11.66
C THR A 7 1.33 8.84 11.13
N MET A 8 2.36 8.02 10.93
CA MET A 8 2.20 6.62 10.55
C MET A 8 1.42 5.85 11.62
N TRP A 9 1.80 5.99 12.90
CA TRP A 9 1.12 5.35 14.02
C TRP A 9 -0.33 5.80 14.18
N GLN A 10 -0.60 7.10 14.08
CA GLN A 10 -1.97 7.63 14.12
C GLN A 10 -2.83 7.05 12.99
N HIS A 11 -2.30 6.97 11.77
CA HIS A 11 -3.01 6.34 10.65
C HIS A 11 -3.20 4.84 10.85
N HIS A 12 -2.23 4.13 11.44
CA HIS A 12 -2.37 2.72 11.80
C HIS A 12 -3.54 2.50 12.76
N LEU A 13 -3.66 3.31 13.82
CA LEU A 13 -4.77 3.22 14.77
C LEU A 13 -6.14 3.47 14.11
N ILE A 14 -6.23 4.44 13.19
CA ILE A 14 -7.45 4.69 12.42
C ILE A 14 -7.83 3.47 11.58
N ILE A 15 -6.86 2.85 10.90
CA ILE A 15 -7.08 1.65 10.08
C ILE A 15 -7.55 0.48 10.96
N GLU A 16 -6.91 0.23 12.11
CA GLU A 16 -7.32 -0.85 13.02
C GLU A 16 -8.70 -0.61 13.63
N GLY A 17 -9.04 0.64 13.97
CA GLY A 17 -10.38 1.02 14.41
C GLY A 17 -11.45 0.76 13.35
N GLN A 18 -11.16 1.03 12.07
CA GLN A 18 -12.05 0.74 10.95
C GLN A 18 -12.13 -0.77 10.63
N ARG A 19 -11.02 -1.49 10.80
CA ARG A 19 -10.94 -2.94 10.54
C ARG A 19 -11.87 -3.74 11.46
N LYS A 20 -12.17 -3.26 12.66
CA LYS A 20 -13.10 -3.91 13.62
C LYS A 20 -12.82 -5.41 13.79
N ALA A 21 -11.54 -5.79 13.93
CA ALA A 21 -11.07 -7.18 14.03
C ALA A 21 -11.39 -8.11 12.85
N GLN A 22 -11.87 -7.59 11.71
CA GLN A 22 -12.04 -8.37 10.50
C GLN A 22 -10.70 -8.94 10.02
N LYS A 23 -10.74 -10.17 9.53
CA LYS A 23 -9.58 -10.95 9.05
C LYS A 23 -9.55 -10.99 7.53
N GLY A 24 -8.36 -11.27 6.98
CA GLY A 24 -8.14 -11.35 5.54
C GLY A 24 -7.70 -10.02 4.91
N LEU A 25 -7.67 -10.00 3.58
CA LEU A 25 -7.32 -8.82 2.79
C LEU A 25 -8.52 -7.87 2.76
N ILE A 26 -8.35 -6.70 3.39
CA ILE A 26 -9.38 -5.66 3.45
C ILE A 26 -8.80 -4.42 2.79
N ALA A 27 -9.48 -3.93 1.75
CA ALA A 27 -9.12 -2.69 1.10
C ALA A 27 -9.23 -1.53 2.13
N GLY A 28 -8.15 -0.76 2.26
CA GLY A 28 -8.06 0.32 3.24
C GLY A 28 -8.33 1.71 2.67
N ILE A 29 -8.12 2.72 3.50
CA ILE A 29 -8.22 4.15 3.14
C ILE A 29 -6.95 4.71 2.46
N LYS A 30 -5.96 3.86 2.17
CA LYS A 30 -4.72 4.21 1.47
C LYS A 30 -4.73 3.63 0.06
N LYS A 31 -3.82 4.10 -0.80
CA LYS A 31 -3.60 3.51 -2.12
C LYS A 31 -2.77 2.23 -1.95
N ASP A 32 -3.14 1.19 -2.67
CA ASP A 32 -2.43 -0.08 -2.73
C ASP A 32 -1.29 0.02 -3.75
N VAL A 33 -0.14 -0.56 -3.41
CA VAL A 33 0.96 -0.78 -4.36
C VAL A 33 0.76 -2.15 -5.01
N VAL A 34 0.73 -2.20 -6.34
CA VAL A 34 0.40 -3.42 -7.09
C VAL A 34 1.47 -3.75 -8.14
N ILE A 35 1.58 -5.03 -8.49
CA ILE A 35 2.40 -5.49 -9.62
C ILE A 35 1.54 -5.51 -10.88
N THR A 36 2.05 -4.94 -11.97
CA THR A 36 1.30 -4.84 -13.24
C THR A 36 2.23 -4.69 -14.45
N ASN A 37 1.83 -5.25 -15.60
CA ASN A 37 2.54 -5.09 -16.87
C ASN A 37 2.63 -3.62 -17.32
N ARG A 38 1.79 -2.71 -16.80
CA ARG A 38 1.89 -1.27 -17.10
C ARG A 38 3.23 -0.66 -16.67
N LEU A 39 3.92 -1.26 -15.70
CA LEU A 39 5.27 -0.85 -15.30
C LEU A 39 6.28 -1.10 -16.43
N ASN A 40 6.16 -2.22 -17.14
CA ASN A 40 7.03 -2.56 -18.27
C ASN A 40 6.75 -1.69 -19.51
N ASN A 41 5.49 -1.26 -19.68
CA ASN A 41 5.06 -0.45 -20.82
C ASN A 41 5.28 1.05 -20.60
N THR A 42 5.79 1.47 -19.43
CA THR A 42 6.09 2.87 -19.17
C THR A 42 7.49 3.20 -19.64
N ALA A 43 7.63 4.15 -20.57
CA ALA A 43 8.93 4.60 -21.10
C ALA A 43 9.86 5.22 -20.04
N LYS A 44 9.32 5.57 -18.87
CA LYS A 44 10.06 6.18 -17.76
C LYS A 44 10.45 5.11 -16.73
N PRO A 45 11.74 4.93 -16.40
CA PRO A 45 12.15 3.95 -15.41
C PRO A 45 11.72 4.34 -13.99
N ASN A 46 11.90 3.40 -13.06
CA ASN A 46 11.76 3.59 -11.61
C ASN A 46 10.37 4.06 -11.17
N ARG A 47 9.33 3.36 -11.61
CA ARG A 47 7.94 3.69 -11.32
C ARG A 47 7.34 2.76 -10.30
N VAL A 48 6.37 3.29 -9.56
CA VAL A 48 5.48 2.51 -8.70
C VAL A 48 4.10 2.49 -9.34
N ALA A 49 3.47 1.32 -9.33
CA ALA A 49 2.08 1.19 -9.72
C ALA A 49 1.22 1.28 -8.47
N ILE A 50 0.39 2.31 -8.42
CA ILE A 50 -0.59 2.51 -7.35
C ILE A 50 -2.00 2.31 -7.89
N TYR A 51 -2.84 1.70 -7.08
CA TYR A 51 -4.21 1.32 -7.40
C TYR A 51 -5.05 1.39 -6.12
N GLY A 52 -6.35 1.55 -6.24
CA GLY A 52 -7.25 1.32 -5.12
C GLY A 52 -8.09 2.53 -4.77
N TRP A 53 -8.34 2.70 -3.46
CA TRP A 53 -9.56 3.30 -2.96
C TRP A 53 -10.78 2.73 -3.67
N HIS A 54 -11.47 1.79 -3.04
CA HIS A 54 -12.59 1.12 -3.67
C HIS A 54 -13.91 1.68 -3.15
N GLN A 55 -14.86 1.87 -4.05
CA GLN A 55 -16.26 1.95 -3.67
C GLN A 55 -16.72 0.58 -3.12
N LEU A 56 -17.78 0.57 -2.31
CA LEU A 56 -18.36 -0.67 -1.79
C LEU A 56 -18.88 -1.62 -2.90
N ASN A 57 -19.09 -1.10 -4.11
CA ASN A 57 -19.43 -1.89 -5.31
C ASN A 57 -18.19 -2.44 -6.05
N GLY A 58 -16.99 -2.32 -5.48
CA GLY A 58 -15.73 -2.81 -6.05
C GLY A 58 -15.08 -1.88 -7.08
N LYS A 59 -15.75 -0.83 -7.55
CA LYS A 59 -15.16 0.10 -8.53
C LYS A 59 -14.01 0.89 -7.92
N PRO A 60 -12.82 0.92 -8.57
CA PRO A 60 -11.71 1.73 -8.09
C PRO A 60 -12.01 3.22 -8.29
N ILE A 61 -11.71 4.01 -7.29
CA ILE A 61 -11.65 5.47 -7.35
C ILE A 61 -10.30 5.87 -7.97
N GLN A 62 -9.21 5.22 -7.54
CA GLN A 62 -7.90 5.32 -8.15
C GLN A 62 -7.64 4.11 -9.06
N HIS A 63 -7.76 4.33 -10.37
CA HIS A 63 -7.30 3.37 -11.38
C HIS A 63 -5.77 3.18 -11.29
N VAL A 64 -5.26 2.11 -11.90
CA VAL A 64 -3.82 1.84 -11.95
C VAL A 64 -3.08 3.02 -12.56
N TYR A 65 -2.21 3.63 -11.75
CA TYR A 65 -1.42 4.79 -12.10
C TYR A 65 0.07 4.52 -11.88
N THR A 66 0.89 4.80 -12.88
CA THR A 66 2.36 4.58 -12.87
C THR A 66 3.16 5.88 -12.98
N GLY A 67 2.53 7.04 -12.73
CA GLY A 67 3.21 8.33 -12.89
C GLY A 67 4.19 8.67 -11.75
N HIS A 68 4.04 8.06 -10.57
CA HIS A 68 4.95 8.29 -9.45
C HIS A 68 6.27 7.52 -9.61
N VAL A 69 7.35 8.16 -9.17
CA VAL A 69 8.65 7.52 -9.02
C VAL A 69 8.67 6.68 -7.74
N ASN A 70 9.36 5.54 -7.75
CA ASN A 70 9.37 4.59 -6.64
C ASN A 70 10.12 5.06 -5.39
N TRP A 71 10.94 6.11 -5.48
CA TRP A 71 11.66 6.72 -4.35
C TRP A 71 10.90 7.89 -3.71
N TYR A 72 9.72 8.26 -4.24
CA TYR A 72 8.88 9.30 -3.64
C TYR A 72 7.83 8.69 -2.73
N VAL A 73 7.73 9.21 -1.51
CA VAL A 73 6.77 8.76 -0.49
C VAL A 73 5.98 9.95 0.02
N ASP A 74 4.66 9.84 0.04
CA ASP A 74 3.76 10.81 0.65
C ASP A 74 2.97 10.19 1.82
N TYR A 75 2.16 10.99 2.51
CA TYR A 75 1.36 10.55 3.65
C TYR A 75 0.30 9.47 3.30
N SER A 76 0.01 9.29 2.01
CA SER A 76 -0.94 8.30 1.50
C SER A 76 -0.31 6.96 1.17
N HIS A 77 1.02 6.88 1.13
CA HIS A 77 1.75 5.62 1.01
C HIS A 77 1.73 4.85 2.33
N GLY A 78 1.40 3.56 2.24
CA GLY A 78 1.51 2.60 3.32
C GLY A 78 1.52 1.20 2.75
N ILE A 79 2.47 0.38 3.18
CA ILE A 79 2.54 -1.04 2.81
C ILE A 79 2.15 -1.82 4.04
N ARG A 80 1.05 -2.58 3.95
CA ARG A 80 0.66 -3.52 4.99
C ARG A 80 1.11 -4.89 4.55
N LEU A 81 1.93 -5.53 5.37
CA LEU A 81 2.20 -6.93 5.19
C LEU A 81 0.95 -7.74 5.56
N VAL A 82 0.56 -8.65 4.67
CA VAL A 82 -0.67 -9.45 4.77
C VAL A 82 -0.39 -10.94 4.97
N HIS A 83 0.89 -11.30 5.04
CA HIS A 83 1.34 -12.67 5.29
C HIS A 83 2.17 -12.66 6.57
N GLN A 84 1.93 -13.62 7.47
CA GLN A 84 2.62 -13.67 8.76
C GLN A 84 4.12 -13.93 8.59
N THR A 85 4.47 -14.77 7.62
CA THR A 85 5.86 -15.13 7.33
C THR A 85 6.43 -14.28 6.19
N ILE A 86 7.52 -13.58 6.43
CA ILE A 86 8.36 -13.00 5.36
C ILE A 86 9.66 -13.79 5.23
N TYR A 87 10.28 -13.75 4.06
CA TYR A 87 11.63 -14.27 3.87
C TYR A 87 12.60 -13.10 3.73
N VAL A 88 13.56 -13.01 4.65
CA VAL A 88 14.66 -12.04 4.61
C VAL A 88 15.95 -12.83 4.48
N ASP A 89 16.70 -12.61 3.41
CA ASP A 89 17.93 -13.37 3.08
C ASP A 89 17.71 -14.89 3.11
N GLY A 90 16.57 -15.33 2.57
CA GLY A 90 16.18 -16.74 2.53
C GLY A 90 15.69 -17.33 3.86
N LYS A 91 15.66 -16.56 4.95
CA LYS A 91 15.20 -17.01 6.27
C LYS A 91 13.79 -16.54 6.58
N PRO A 92 12.90 -17.42 7.07
CA PRO A 92 11.56 -17.04 7.48
C PRO A 92 11.60 -16.18 8.75
N MET A 93 10.85 -15.07 8.77
CA MET A 93 10.59 -14.22 9.92
C MET A 93 9.07 -14.02 10.09
N GLN A 94 8.61 -13.93 11.34
CA GLN A 94 7.21 -13.66 11.67
C GLN A 94 7.00 -12.16 11.91
N TYR A 95 5.95 -11.57 11.31
CA TYR A 95 5.53 -10.17 11.45
C TYR A 95 4.19 -10.06 12.17
#